data_AF-A0A2P8GQK8-F1
#
_entry.id   AF-A0A2P8GQK8-F1
#
_cell.length_a   1.000
_cell.length_b   1.000
_cell.length_c   1.000
_cell.angle_alpha   90.00
_cell.angle_beta   90.00
_cell.angle_gamma   90.00
#
_symmetry.space_group_name_H-M   'P 1'
#
loop_
_entity.id
_entity.type
_entity.pdbx_description
1 polymer ?
#
loop_
_entity_poly.entity_id
_entity_poly.type
_entity_poly.pdbx_seq_one_letter_code
_entity_poly.pdbx_strand_id
1 'polypeptide(L)'
;MVADVILGVTIDTKMWIAELKIKNSDFIYVVDYEYFGEPVVRDKVVYISTIDAKKQLTKFSSINFYKSMYGYPGMSGKMSSLYKKRS
;
A
#
# COMPACT_ATOMS: atom_id res chain seq x y z
N MET A 1 14.36 -4.28 -7.46
CA MET A 1 12.93 -4.49 -7.78
C MET A 1 12.10 -3.64 -6.84
N VAL A 2 11.10 -2.94 -7.34
CA VAL A 2 10.23 -2.05 -6.54
C VAL A 2 8.86 -2.70 -6.38
N ALA A 3 8.32 -2.69 -5.16
CA ALA A 3 6.94 -3.08 -4.89
C ALA A 3 6.08 -1.86 -4.57
N ASP A 4 4.90 -1.80 -5.16
CA ASP A 4 3.87 -0.81 -4.84
C ASP A 4 2.82 -1.47 -3.95
N VAL A 5 2.67 -0.96 -2.74
CA VAL A 5 1.88 -1.59 -1.68
C VAL A 5 0.76 -0.68 -1.24
N ILE A 6 -0.47 -1.10 -1.51
CA ILE A 6 -1.68 -0.43 -1.06
C ILE A 6 -2.05 -0.99 0.31
N LEU A 7 -2.18 -0.08 1.27
CA LEU A 7 -2.42 -0.34 2.68
C LEU A 7 -3.92 -0.30 2.98
N GLY A 8 -4.51 -1.47 3.19
CA GLY A 8 -5.93 -1.65 3.43
C GLY A 8 -6.74 -1.81 2.14
N VAL A 9 -7.88 -2.49 2.26
CA VAL A 9 -8.89 -2.59 1.20
C VAL A 9 -9.96 -1.53 1.48
N THR A 10 -9.87 -0.40 0.81
CA THR A 10 -10.81 0.72 0.92
C THR A 10 -11.40 1.08 -0.44
N ILE A 11 -12.29 2.08 -0.47
CA ILE A 11 -12.87 2.58 -1.72
C ILE A 11 -11.80 3.12 -2.69
N ASP A 12 -10.70 3.66 -2.17
CA ASP A 12 -9.59 4.22 -2.95
C ASP A 12 -8.70 3.14 -3.57
N THR A 13 -8.75 1.89 -3.08
CA THR A 13 -7.88 0.80 -3.55
C THR A 13 -8.02 0.58 -5.06
N LYS A 14 -9.25 0.64 -5.59
CA LYS A 14 -9.48 0.48 -7.05
C LYS A 14 -8.83 1.62 -7.86
N MET A 15 -8.87 2.84 -7.35
CA MET A 15 -8.26 4.01 -7.98
C MET A 15 -6.73 3.86 -7.99
N TRP A 16 -6.13 3.50 -6.86
CA TRP A 16 -4.68 3.25 -6.78
C TRP A 16 -4.23 2.15 -7.73
N ILE A 17 -4.96 1.03 -7.79
CA ILE A 17 -4.64 -0.06 -8.74
C ILE A 17 -4.66 0.45 -10.18
N ALA A 18 -5.66 1.25 -10.56
CA ALA A 18 -5.74 1.80 -11.92
C ALA A 18 -4.55 2.72 -12.23
N GLU A 19 -4.20 3.62 -11.31
CA GLU A 19 -3.07 4.53 -11.48
C GLU A 19 -1.73 3.78 -11.60
N LEU A 20 -1.49 2.79 -10.74
CA LEU A 20 -0.29 1.97 -10.76
C LEU A 20 -0.18 1.13 -12.05
N LYS A 21 -1.31 0.62 -12.54
CA LYS A 21 -1.36 -0.07 -13.84
C LYS A 21 -1.00 0.87 -15.00
N ILE A 22 -1.49 2.11 -14.99
CA ILE A 22 -1.14 3.13 -16.01
C ILE A 22 0.37 3.46 -15.95
N LYS A 23 0.96 3.46 -14.76
CA LYS A 23 2.40 3.65 -14.55
C LYS A 23 3.25 2.41 -14.87
N ASN A 24 2.64 1.33 -15.35
CA ASN A 24 3.28 0.04 -15.60
C ASN A 24 4.02 -0.52 -14.37
N SER A 25 3.43 -0.38 -13.18
CA SER A 25 3.95 -1.04 -11.97
C SER A 25 3.95 -2.56 -12.11
N ASP A 26 5.12 -3.17 -11.91
CA ASP A 26 5.32 -4.61 -12.07
C ASP A 26 4.76 -5.42 -10.89
N PHE A 27 4.80 -4.88 -9.67
CA PHE A 27 4.49 -5.59 -8.43
C PHE A 27 3.53 -4.79 -7.55
N ILE A 28 2.22 -5.01 -7.74
CA ILE A 28 1.17 -4.36 -6.97
C ILE A 28 0.65 -5.32 -5.90
N TYR A 29 0.81 -4.92 -4.64
CA TYR A 29 0.27 -5.64 -3.48
C TYR A 29 -0.83 -4.85 -2.81
N VAL A 30 -1.89 -5.52 -2.39
CA VAL A 30 -2.93 -4.95 -1.54
C VAL A 30 -2.90 -5.71 -0.23
N VAL A 31 -2.60 -5.01 0.85
CA VAL A 31 -2.61 -5.59 2.20
C VAL A 31 -4.01 -5.46 2.76
N ASP A 32 -4.65 -6.59 3.00
CA ASP A 32 -5.92 -6.65 3.71
C ASP A 32 -5.64 -7.01 5.18
N TYR A 33 -6.02 -6.09 6.08
CA TYR A 33 -5.77 -6.21 7.52
C TYR A 33 -6.69 -7.20 8.20
N GLU A 34 -7.86 -7.46 7.61
CA GLU A 34 -8.88 -8.36 8.17
C GLU A 34 -8.83 -9.75 7.51
N TYR A 35 -7.99 -9.92 6.49
CA TYR A 35 -7.82 -11.18 5.78
C TYR A 35 -6.72 -12.05 6.41
N PHE A 36 -7.09 -13.29 6.72
CA PHE A 36 -6.20 -14.30 7.30
C PHE A 36 -6.02 -15.54 6.42
N GLY A 37 -6.55 -15.52 5.19
CA GLY A 37 -6.41 -16.62 4.23
C GLY A 37 -5.13 -16.55 3.40
N GLU A 38 -5.04 -17.40 2.38
CA GLU A 38 -3.90 -17.44 1.47
C GLU A 38 -3.88 -16.27 0.48
N PRO A 39 -2.70 -15.81 0.03
CA PRO A 39 -2.57 -14.80 -1.01
C PRO A 39 -3.44 -15.07 -2.24
N VAL A 40 -4.22 -14.07 -2.66
CA VAL A 40 -5.09 -14.16 -3.85
C VAL A 40 -4.55 -13.24 -4.94
N VAL A 41 -4.31 -13.79 -6.13
CA VAL A 41 -3.90 -13.00 -7.30
C VAL A 41 -5.12 -12.68 -8.16
N ARG A 42 -5.33 -11.40 -8.47
CA ARG A 42 -6.39 -10.93 -9.39
C ARG A 42 -5.83 -9.84 -10.28
N ASP A 43 -5.92 -10.03 -11.60
CA ASP A 43 -5.45 -9.04 -12.60
C ASP A 43 -4.04 -8.52 -12.33
N LYS A 44 -3.11 -9.43 -12.01
CA LYS A 44 -1.71 -9.15 -11.63
C LYS A 44 -1.52 -8.35 -10.35
N VAL A 45 -2.57 -8.17 -9.55
CA VAL A 45 -2.53 -7.59 -8.21
C VAL A 45 -2.59 -8.71 -7.19
N VAL A 46 -1.72 -8.68 -6.19
CA VAL A 46 -1.68 -9.70 -5.13
C VAL A 46 -2.33 -9.15 -3.86
N TYR A 47 -3.44 -9.74 -3.46
CA TYR A 47 -4.12 -9.46 -2.20
C TYR A 47 -3.57 -10.40 -1.13
N ILE A 48 -3.02 -9.84 -0.05
CA ILE A 48 -2.29 -10.60 0.95
C ILE A 48 -2.63 -10.15 2.37
N SER A 49 -2.51 -11.08 3.31
CA SER A 49 -2.56 -10.78 4.74
C SER A 49 -1.36 -9.92 5.16
N THR A 50 -1.48 -9.23 6.30
CA THR A 50 -0.37 -8.47 6.90
C THR A 50 0.84 -9.35 7.21
N ILE A 51 0.59 -10.60 7.63
CA ILE A 51 1.64 -11.55 8.00
C ILE A 51 2.45 -11.95 6.76
N ASP A 52 1.76 -12.22 5.66
CA ASP A 52 2.40 -12.59 4.41
C ASP A 52 3.08 -11.40 3.74
N ALA A 53 2.50 -10.20 3.86
CA ALA A 53 3.13 -8.96 3.40
C ALA A 53 4.51 -8.77 4.02
N LYS A 54 4.63 -8.98 5.34
CA LYS A 54 5.91 -8.88 6.03
C LYS A 54 6.95 -9.86 5.47
N LYS A 55 6.55 -11.06 5.05
CA LYS A 55 7.46 -12.07 4.49
C LYS A 55 7.77 -11.84 3.01
N GLN A 56 6.81 -11.38 2.22
CA GLN A 56 6.96 -11.21 0.77
C GLN A 56 7.70 -9.92 0.43
N LEU A 57 7.44 -8.83 1.15
CA LEU A 57 7.97 -7.52 0.81
C LEU A 57 9.48 -7.38 1.09
N THR A 58 10.08 -8.25 1.91
CA THR A 58 11.53 -8.28 2.18
C THR A 58 12.36 -8.65 0.95
N LYS A 59 11.74 -9.20 -0.09
CA LYS A 59 12.41 -9.56 -1.35
C LYS A 59 12.66 -8.36 -2.27
N PHE A 60 12.06 -7.20 -1.97
CA PHE A 60 12.15 -6.01 -2.80
C PHE A 60 13.23 -5.06 -2.29
N SER A 61 13.87 -4.36 -3.23
CA SER A 61 14.92 -3.37 -2.91
C SER A 61 14.34 -2.02 -2.49
N SER A 62 13.09 -1.74 -2.88
CA SER A 62 12.34 -0.55 -2.48
C SER A 62 10.85 -0.87 -2.42
N ILE A 63 10.14 -0.16 -1.55
CA ILE A 63 8.69 -0.33 -1.35
C ILE A 63 8.05 1.05 -1.32
N ASN A 64 7.08 1.29 -2.20
CA ASN A 64 6.24 2.47 -2.17
C ASN A 64 4.93 2.12 -1.46
N PHE A 65 4.53 2.95 -0.49
CA PHE A 65 3.29 2.73 0.26
C PHE A 65 2.21 3.72 -0.17
N TYR A 66 1.03 3.20 -0.44
CA TYR A 66 -0.17 3.94 -0.80
C TYR A 66 -1.23 3.67 0.27
N LYS A 67 -1.86 4.72 0.79
CA LYS A 67 -2.91 4.59 1.81
C LYS A 67 -4.16 5.33 1.33
N SER A 68 -5.30 4.98 1.91
CA SER A 68 -6.55 5.72 1.79
C SER A 68 -6.32 7.23 1.92
N MET A 69 -6.91 7.98 1.00
CA MET A 69 -6.92 9.45 1.00
C MET A 69 -8.06 10.01 1.83
N TYR A 70 -8.79 9.18 2.60
CA TYR A 70 -9.79 9.64 3.56
C TYR A 70 -9.12 10.53 4.63
N GLY A 71 -8.95 11.80 4.29
CA GLY A 71 -8.87 12.87 5.25
C GLY A 71 -10.25 13.01 5.85
N TYR A 72 -10.37 12.71 7.15
CA TYR A 72 -11.55 13.11 7.90
C TYR A 72 -11.80 14.62 7.65
N PRO A 73 -13.04 15.10 7.45
CA PRO A 73 -13.30 16.54 7.33
C PRO A 73 -12.72 17.27 8.56
N GLY A 74 -11.57 17.94 8.39
CA GLY A 74 -10.76 18.49 9.49
C GLY A 74 -9.26 18.10 9.47
N MET A 75 -8.86 17.12 8.64
CA MET A 75 -7.44 16.73 8.45
C MET A 75 -6.64 17.68 7.54
N SER A 76 -7.20 18.82 7.13
CA SER A 76 -6.47 19.94 6.52
C SER A 76 -5.51 20.66 7.49
N GLY A 77 -5.47 20.24 8.77
CA GLY A 77 -4.48 20.68 9.74
C GLY A 77 -3.14 19.95 9.54
N LYS A 78 -2.11 20.72 9.16
CA LYS A 78 -0.67 20.37 9.12
C LYS A 78 -0.35 18.97 9.67
N MET A 79 -0.22 17.98 8.78
CA MET A 79 0.45 16.72 9.10
C MET A 79 1.83 17.09 9.66
N SER A 80 2.06 16.85 10.95
CA SER A 80 3.33 17.13 11.59
C SER A 80 4.41 16.27 10.93
N SER A 81 5.21 16.87 10.07
CA SER A 81 6.50 16.30 9.67
C SER A 81 7.33 16.14 10.94
N LEU A 82 7.73 14.91 11.28
CA LEU A 82 8.70 14.64 12.33
C LEU A 82 9.94 15.52 12.08
N TYR A 83 10.14 16.52 12.94
CA TYR A 83 11.34 17.35 12.92
C TYR A 83 12.54 16.45 13.20
N LYS A 84 13.44 16.33 12.23
CA LYS A 84 14.76 15.72 12.43
C LYS A 84 15.51 16.61 13.44
N LYS A 85 15.63 16.17 14.69
CA LYS A 85 16.51 16.85 15.66
C LYS A 85 17.94 16.67 15.19
N ARG A 86 18.57 17.73 14.69
CA ARG A 86 20.03 17.82 14.58
C ARG A 86 20.56 18.06 15.99
N SER A 87 21.30 17.10 16.52
CA SER A 87 22.30 17.29 17.58
C SER A 87 23.33 16.19 17.39
#